data_AF-A0A7X8WB92-F1
#
_entry.id   AF-A0A7X8WB92-F1
#
_cell.length_a   1.000
_cell.length_b   1.000
_cell.length_c   1.000
_cell.angle_alpha   90.00
_cell.angle_beta   90.00
_cell.angle_gamma   90.00
#
_symmetry.space_group_name_H-M   'P 1'
#
loop_
_entity.id
_entity.type
_entity.pdbx_description
1 polymer ?
#
loop_
_entity_poly.entity_id
_entity_poly.type
_entity_poly.pdbx_seq_one_letter_code
_entity_poly.pdbx_strand_id
1 'polypeptide(L)'
;IKEEIENLEKTFENDKNDVDNKQEVLTNLRRTLKVIDELSDDAEWPTLEAKLKETFYKLEKANQELGDDKSKQIVEQFRKQLEIVLEKKDIKLGNALFEELNVFYVQLTLIYQLIGSIQYYNENFGSLKWKDANQARSLINRGMQIIGSNPTTEELHPIVVSLIRLVSESPKPPKDDDGSRLRGK
;
A
#
# COMPACT_ATOMS: atom_id res chain seq x y z
N ILE A 1 -3.52 -30.16 -18.31
CA ILE A 1 -4.57 -29.21 -17.87
C ILE A 1 -5.64 -28.98 -18.94
N LYS A 2 -5.39 -28.28 -20.06
CA LYS A 2 -6.45 -28.05 -21.08
C LYS A 2 -7.08 -29.34 -21.60
N GLU A 3 -6.25 -30.27 -22.06
CA GLU A 3 -6.69 -31.59 -22.54
C GLU A 3 -7.39 -32.42 -21.44
N GLU A 4 -6.96 -32.27 -20.19
CA GLU A 4 -7.54 -32.95 -19.04
C GLU A 4 -8.95 -32.41 -18.71
N ILE A 5 -9.13 -31.09 -18.79
CA ILE A 5 -10.45 -30.43 -18.65
C ILE A 5 -11.39 -30.87 -19.78
N GLU A 6 -10.91 -30.87 -21.03
CA GLU A 6 -11.70 -31.32 -22.19
C GLU A 6 -12.13 -32.79 -22.06
N ASN A 7 -11.27 -33.64 -21.48
CA ASN A 7 -11.61 -35.03 -21.22
C ASN A 7 -12.63 -35.17 -20.08
N LEU A 8 -12.50 -34.40 -18.99
CA LEU A 8 -13.50 -34.38 -17.91
C LEU A 8 -14.86 -33.89 -18.39
N GLU A 9 -14.89 -32.90 -19.29
CA GLU A 9 -16.11 -32.41 -19.93
C GLU A 9 -16.78 -33.49 -20.77
N LYS A 10 -16.02 -34.21 -21.61
CA LYS A 10 -16.55 -35.35 -22.39
C LYS A 10 -17.11 -36.45 -21.48
N THR A 11 -16.40 -36.79 -20.40
CA THR A 11 -16.81 -37.83 -19.44
C THR A 11 -18.11 -37.44 -18.72
N PHE A 12 -18.26 -36.16 -18.35
CA PHE A 12 -19.50 -35.65 -17.78
C PHE A 12 -20.66 -35.65 -18.79
N GLU A 13 -20.40 -35.25 -20.03
CA GLU A 13 -21.41 -35.18 -21.09
C GLU A 13 -21.92 -36.56 -21.52
N ASN A 14 -21.06 -37.58 -21.50
CA ASN A 14 -21.39 -38.96 -21.90
C ASN A 14 -22.39 -39.64 -20.95
N ASP A 15 -22.35 -39.34 -19.65
CA ASP A 15 -23.31 -39.88 -18.68
C ASP A 15 -23.69 -38.87 -17.59
N LYS A 16 -24.61 -37.97 -17.94
CA LYS A 16 -25.06 -36.86 -17.09
C LYS A 16 -25.95 -37.28 -15.93
N ASN A 17 -26.40 -38.52 -15.86
CA ASN A 17 -27.33 -38.96 -14.82
C ASN A 17 -26.67 -39.88 -13.81
N ASP A 18 -25.55 -40.50 -14.16
CA ASP A 18 -24.78 -41.30 -13.22
C ASP A 18 -24.17 -40.45 -12.09
N VAL A 19 -24.43 -40.85 -10.86
CA VAL A 19 -24.00 -40.14 -9.65
C VAL A 19 -22.52 -40.42 -9.38
N ASP A 20 -22.06 -41.64 -9.65
CA ASP A 20 -20.67 -42.04 -9.42
C ASP A 20 -19.75 -41.30 -10.40
N ASN A 21 -20.11 -41.24 -11.69
CA ASN A 21 -19.44 -40.43 -12.71
C ASN A 21 -19.33 -38.96 -12.30
N LYS A 22 -20.42 -38.34 -11.82
CA LYS A 22 -20.40 -36.94 -11.35
C LYS A 22 -19.41 -36.73 -10.20
N GLN A 23 -19.38 -37.66 -9.25
CA GLN A 23 -18.52 -37.56 -8.09
C GLN A 23 -17.03 -37.71 -8.48
N GLU A 24 -16.73 -38.58 -9.42
CA GLU A 24 -15.39 -38.73 -9.99
C GLU A 24 -14.95 -37.46 -10.74
N VAL A 25 -15.80 -36.95 -11.64
CA VAL A 25 -15.54 -35.70 -12.38
C VAL A 25 -15.29 -34.53 -11.41
N LEU A 26 -16.13 -34.37 -10.38
CA LEU A 26 -15.96 -33.31 -9.38
C LEU A 26 -14.63 -33.44 -8.61
N THR A 27 -14.26 -34.67 -8.25
CA THR A 27 -13.00 -34.94 -7.54
C THR A 27 -11.79 -34.59 -8.40
N ASN A 28 -11.83 -34.94 -9.68
CA ASN A 28 -10.78 -34.61 -10.63
C ASN A 28 -10.71 -33.10 -10.92
N LEU A 29 -11.85 -32.42 -11.10
CA LEU A 29 -11.88 -30.96 -11.25
C LEU A 29 -11.25 -30.24 -10.04
N ARG A 30 -11.50 -30.72 -8.81
CA ARG A 30 -10.85 -30.16 -7.60
C ARG A 30 -9.33 -30.36 -7.62
N ARG A 31 -8.85 -31.50 -8.11
CA ARG A 31 -7.41 -31.75 -8.28
C ARG A 31 -6.83 -30.82 -9.34
N THR A 32 -7.49 -30.67 -10.48
CA THR A 32 -7.05 -29.77 -11.56
C THR A 32 -7.03 -28.30 -11.08
N LEU A 33 -8.04 -27.86 -10.33
CA LEU A 33 -8.06 -26.52 -9.72
C LEU A 33 -6.84 -26.33 -8.81
N LYS A 34 -6.52 -27.30 -7.95
CA LYS A 34 -5.36 -27.23 -7.07
C LYS A 34 -4.04 -27.09 -7.86
N VAL A 35 -3.90 -27.81 -8.97
CA VAL A 35 -2.71 -27.69 -9.84
C VAL A 35 -2.64 -26.31 -10.50
N ILE A 36 -3.79 -25.75 -10.90
CA ILE A 36 -3.85 -24.38 -11.45
C ILE A 36 -3.42 -23.37 -10.38
N ASP A 37 -3.92 -23.51 -9.15
CA ASP A 37 -3.53 -22.63 -8.03
C ASP A 37 -2.02 -22.72 -7.78
N GLU A 38 -1.44 -23.93 -7.71
CA GLU A 38 0.00 -24.15 -7.54
C GLU A 38 0.82 -23.50 -8.68
N LEU A 39 0.38 -23.64 -9.94
CA LEU A 39 1.05 -23.00 -11.09
C LEU A 39 0.93 -21.47 -11.07
N SER A 40 -0.21 -20.94 -10.60
CA SER A 40 -0.41 -19.50 -10.44
C SER A 40 0.54 -18.96 -9.37
N ASP A 41 0.60 -19.62 -8.22
CA ASP A 41 1.48 -19.26 -7.11
C ASP A 41 2.95 -19.30 -7.54
N ASP A 42 3.38 -20.36 -8.25
CA ASP A 42 4.74 -20.49 -8.78
C ASP A 42 5.10 -19.37 -9.79
N ALA A 43 4.14 -18.91 -10.58
CA ALA A 43 4.34 -17.82 -11.52
C ALA A 43 4.41 -16.45 -10.83
N GLU A 44 3.64 -16.25 -9.76
CA GLU A 44 3.60 -14.99 -8.99
C GLU A 44 4.78 -14.86 -8.02
N TRP A 45 5.25 -15.97 -7.46
CA TRP A 45 6.25 -16.02 -6.40
C TRP A 45 7.53 -15.23 -6.72
N PRO A 46 8.18 -15.35 -7.90
CA PRO A 46 9.41 -14.61 -8.19
C PRO A 46 9.24 -13.08 -8.08
N THR A 47 8.07 -12.57 -8.46
CA THR A 47 7.76 -11.14 -8.38
C THR A 47 7.56 -10.70 -6.93
N LEU A 48 6.83 -11.50 -6.14
CA LEU A 48 6.61 -11.22 -4.72
C LEU A 48 7.91 -11.32 -3.91
N GLU A 49 8.73 -12.34 -4.18
CA GLU A 49 10.04 -12.54 -3.56
C GLU A 49 10.95 -11.33 -3.76
N ALA A 50 11.03 -10.82 -4.99
CA ALA A 50 11.83 -9.63 -5.30
C ALA A 50 11.35 -8.40 -4.53
N LYS A 51 10.02 -8.16 -4.51
CA LYS A 51 9.41 -7.04 -3.78
C LYS A 51 9.65 -7.11 -2.28
N LEU A 52 9.51 -8.29 -1.68
CA LEU A 52 9.78 -8.53 -0.26
C LEU A 52 11.22 -8.21 0.10
N LYS A 53 12.19 -8.77 -0.64
CA LYS A 53 13.63 -8.54 -0.40
C LYS A 53 14.01 -7.08 -0.57
N GLU A 54 13.52 -6.43 -1.63
CA GLU A 54 13.79 -5.02 -1.89
C GLU A 54 13.23 -4.12 -0.77
N THR A 55 11.99 -4.36 -0.37
CA THR A 55 11.32 -3.55 0.67
C THR A 55 11.98 -3.74 2.03
N PHE A 56 12.32 -4.98 2.38
CA PHE A 56 13.04 -5.27 3.61
C PHE A 56 14.43 -4.61 3.63
N TYR A 57 15.18 -4.66 2.53
CA TYR A 57 16.47 -3.98 2.43
C TYR A 57 16.35 -2.46 2.62
N LYS A 58 15.35 -1.82 2.00
CA LYS A 58 15.07 -0.39 2.20
C LYS A 58 14.72 -0.09 3.66
N LEU A 59 13.94 -0.95 4.29
CA LEU A 59 13.56 -0.82 5.69
C LEU A 59 14.75 -0.96 6.64
N GLU A 60 15.63 -1.94 6.44
CA GLU A 60 16.85 -2.10 7.23
C GLU A 60 17.72 -0.84 7.15
N LYS A 61 17.91 -0.30 5.95
CA LYS A 61 18.68 0.93 5.75
C LYS A 61 18.03 2.13 6.45
N ALA A 62 16.72 2.33 6.28
CA ALA A 62 16.00 3.40 6.97
C ALA A 62 16.11 3.26 8.50
N ASN A 63 16.09 2.04 9.04
CA ASN A 63 16.24 1.79 10.46
C ASN A 63 17.66 2.03 10.99
N GLN A 64 18.69 1.84 10.17
CA GLN A 64 20.05 2.22 10.53
C GLN A 64 20.21 3.74 10.63
N GLU A 65 19.53 4.48 9.76
CA GLU A 65 19.61 5.94 9.69
C GLU A 65 18.71 6.64 10.73
N LEU A 66 17.51 6.11 10.96
CA LEU A 66 16.44 6.79 11.70
C LEU A 66 15.93 6.02 12.93
N GLY A 67 16.28 4.74 13.06
CA GLY A 67 15.68 3.85 14.03
C GLY A 67 16.18 4.03 15.46
N ASP A 68 15.37 3.55 16.40
CA ASP A 68 15.67 3.43 17.82
C ASP A 68 15.70 1.96 18.25
N ASP A 69 15.79 1.69 19.55
CA ASP A 69 15.84 0.32 20.06
C ASP A 69 14.53 -0.44 19.85
N LYS A 70 13.38 0.26 19.78
CA LYS A 70 12.08 -0.38 19.51
C LYS A 70 11.98 -0.76 18.03
N SER A 71 12.33 0.14 17.12
CA SER A 71 12.27 -0.15 15.69
C SER A 71 13.27 -1.23 15.29
N LYS A 72 14.46 -1.30 15.91
CA LYS A 72 15.39 -2.43 15.75
C LYS A 72 14.76 -3.77 16.12
N GLN A 73 14.03 -3.85 17.23
CA GLN A 73 13.36 -5.09 17.64
C GLN A 73 12.30 -5.52 16.61
N ILE A 74 11.52 -4.57 16.08
CA ILE A 74 10.50 -4.84 15.06
C ILE A 74 11.15 -5.31 13.74
N VAL A 75 12.21 -4.64 13.28
CA VAL A 75 12.94 -5.04 12.05
C VAL A 75 13.52 -6.45 12.18
N GLU A 76 14.01 -6.83 13.36
CA GLU A 76 14.51 -8.18 13.60
C GLU A 76 13.40 -9.24 13.61
N GLN A 77 12.18 -8.89 14.06
CA GLN A 77 11.02 -9.77 13.91
C GLN A 77 10.64 -9.96 12.44
N PHE A 78 10.64 -8.88 11.65
CA PHE A 78 10.40 -8.96 10.21
C PHE A 78 11.43 -9.80 9.47
N ARG A 79 12.71 -9.77 9.89
CA ARG A 79 13.75 -10.65 9.32
C ARG A 79 13.35 -12.12 9.43
N LYS A 80 12.93 -12.54 10.63
CA LYS A 80 12.52 -13.93 10.91
C LYS A 80 11.26 -14.32 10.12
N GLN A 81 10.29 -13.42 10.04
CA GLN A 81 9.08 -13.66 9.24
C GLN A 81 9.41 -13.78 7.75
N LEU A 82 10.32 -12.95 7.24
CA LEU A 82 10.79 -13.01 5.87
C LEU A 82 11.47 -14.35 5.57
N GLU A 83 12.33 -14.84 6.45
CA GLU A 83 12.95 -16.17 6.32
C GLU A 83 11.90 -17.28 6.19
N ILE A 84 10.87 -17.27 7.05
CA ILE A 84 9.77 -18.25 7.01
C ILE A 84 8.99 -18.15 5.69
N VAL A 85 8.70 -16.93 5.21
CA VAL A 85 8.00 -16.70 3.95
C VAL A 85 8.82 -17.19 2.77
N LEU A 86 10.13 -16.90 2.74
CA LEU A 86 11.03 -17.33 1.67
C LEU A 86 11.19 -18.85 1.62
N GLU A 87 11.17 -19.53 2.77
CA GLU A 87 11.22 -20.98 2.86
C GLU A 87 9.91 -21.62 2.35
N LYS A 88 8.76 -21.11 2.81
CA LYS A 88 7.44 -21.71 2.51
C LYS A 88 6.90 -21.35 1.14
N LYS A 89 7.33 -20.21 0.57
CA LYS A 89 6.79 -19.63 -0.66
C LYS A 89 5.28 -19.41 -0.65
N ASP A 90 4.72 -19.16 0.53
CA ASP A 90 3.29 -18.94 0.70
C ASP A 90 2.92 -17.53 0.24
N ILE A 91 2.22 -17.43 -0.89
CA ILE A 91 1.82 -16.17 -1.52
C ILE A 91 0.95 -15.31 -0.58
N LYS A 92 0.06 -15.93 0.20
CA LYS A 92 -0.83 -15.18 1.11
C LYS A 92 -0.04 -14.60 2.27
N LEU A 93 0.82 -15.41 2.89
CA LEU A 93 1.68 -14.96 3.97
C LEU A 93 2.68 -13.90 3.47
N GLY A 94 3.22 -14.07 2.27
CA GLY A 94 4.13 -13.12 1.65
C GLY A 94 3.49 -11.77 1.33
N ASN A 95 2.25 -11.76 0.83
CA ASN A 95 1.52 -10.51 0.59
C ASN A 95 1.22 -9.77 1.90
N ALA A 96 0.80 -10.48 2.95
CA ALA A 96 0.58 -9.89 4.27
C ALA A 96 1.87 -9.26 4.83
N LEU A 97 2.98 -10.00 4.78
CA LEU A 97 4.29 -9.48 5.22
C LEU A 97 4.71 -8.26 4.39
N PHE A 98 4.49 -8.29 3.07
CA PHE A 98 4.83 -7.17 2.21
C PHE A 98 4.06 -5.90 2.59
N GLU A 99 2.77 -6.00 2.92
CA GLU A 99 1.99 -4.86 3.42
C GLU A 99 2.53 -4.33 4.75
N GLU A 100 2.81 -5.21 5.70
CA GLU A 100 3.36 -4.83 7.02
C GLU A 100 4.71 -4.10 6.88
N LEU A 101 5.62 -4.63 6.04
CA LEU A 101 6.91 -4.02 5.74
C LEU A 101 6.75 -2.61 5.17
N ASN A 102 5.83 -2.43 4.21
CA ASN A 102 5.59 -1.13 3.59
C ASN A 102 5.01 -0.12 4.58
N VAL A 103 4.01 -0.52 5.37
CA VAL A 103 3.41 0.36 6.39
C VAL A 103 4.47 0.81 7.38
N PHE A 104 5.29 -0.11 7.88
CA PHE A 104 6.33 0.23 8.84
C PHE A 104 7.45 1.07 8.21
N TYR A 105 7.84 0.80 6.97
CA TYR A 105 8.78 1.64 6.23
C TYR A 105 8.29 3.09 6.11
N VAL A 106 7.01 3.29 5.77
CA VAL A 106 6.41 4.62 5.69
C VAL A 106 6.39 5.29 7.07
N GLN A 107 6.05 4.56 8.13
CA GLN A 107 6.07 5.11 9.49
C GLN A 107 7.47 5.57 9.90
N LEU A 108 8.48 4.74 9.63
CA LEU A 108 9.86 5.02 9.98
C LEU A 108 10.43 6.21 9.17
N THR A 109 10.04 6.32 7.90
CA THR A 109 10.50 7.38 6.99
C THR A 109 9.58 8.60 6.94
N LEU A 110 8.51 8.62 7.75
CA LEU A 110 7.54 9.74 7.80
C LEU A 110 8.24 11.07 8.05
N ILE A 111 9.32 11.07 8.84
CA ILE A 111 10.11 12.26 9.11
C ILE A 111 10.60 12.95 7.83
N TYR A 112 11.06 12.19 6.82
CA TYR A 112 11.50 12.77 5.55
C TYR A 112 10.35 13.40 4.77
N GLN A 113 9.16 12.79 4.82
CA GLN A 113 7.96 13.35 4.18
C GLN A 113 7.52 14.66 4.86
N LEU A 114 7.64 14.73 6.19
CA LEU A 114 7.33 15.93 6.96
C LEU A 114 8.32 17.07 6.66
N ILE A 115 9.62 16.76 6.62
CA ILE A 115 10.68 17.70 6.22
C ILE A 115 10.40 18.23 4.81
N GLY A 116 10.20 17.33 3.84
CA GLY A 116 9.92 17.69 2.46
C GLY A 116 8.66 18.54 2.30
N SER A 117 7.61 18.26 3.08
CA SER A 117 6.38 19.06 3.09
C SER A 117 6.62 20.49 3.56
N ILE A 118 7.38 20.68 4.64
CA ILE A 118 7.71 22.01 5.16
C ILE A 118 8.57 22.79 4.15
N GLN A 119 9.57 22.14 3.56
CA GLN A 119 10.41 22.75 2.52
C GLN A 119 9.57 23.16 1.31
N TYR A 120 8.69 22.28 0.83
CA TYR A 120 7.76 22.56 -0.25
C TYR A 120 6.89 23.79 0.04
N TYR A 121 6.28 23.85 1.23
CA TYR A 121 5.46 24.99 1.64
C TYR A 121 6.26 26.30 1.74
N ASN A 122 7.53 26.23 2.15
CA ASN A 122 8.41 27.38 2.23
C ASN A 122 8.76 27.92 0.83
N GLU A 123 9.18 27.02 -0.08
CA GLU A 123 9.58 27.35 -1.46
C GLU A 123 8.41 27.87 -2.29
N ASN A 124 7.21 27.32 -2.07
CA ASN A 124 6.00 27.64 -2.83
C ASN A 124 5.06 28.60 -2.08
N PHE A 125 5.52 29.25 -1.00
CA PHE A 125 4.66 30.04 -0.13
C PHE A 125 3.83 31.10 -0.90
N GLY A 126 4.46 31.79 -1.85
CA GLY A 126 3.82 32.85 -2.63
C GLY A 126 2.83 32.37 -3.70
N SER A 127 2.91 31.11 -4.13
CA SER A 127 2.02 30.54 -5.14
C SER A 127 0.79 29.84 -4.51
N LEU A 128 0.86 29.50 -3.23
CA LEU A 128 -0.22 28.85 -2.50
C LEU A 128 -1.24 29.86 -1.95
N LYS A 129 -2.52 29.47 -1.97
CA LYS A 129 -3.61 30.25 -1.39
C LYS A 129 -3.82 29.87 0.07
N TRP A 130 -3.46 30.76 0.97
CA TRP A 130 -3.59 30.54 2.41
C TRP A 130 -4.89 31.13 2.96
N LYS A 131 -5.57 30.39 3.84
CA LYS A 131 -6.68 30.91 4.65
C LYS A 131 -6.18 31.97 5.64
N ASP A 132 -4.99 31.75 6.19
CA ASP A 132 -4.24 32.70 7.01
C ASP A 132 -2.74 32.60 6.66
N ALA A 133 -2.26 33.58 5.88
CA ALA A 133 -0.87 33.62 5.43
C ALA A 133 0.12 33.90 6.56
N ASN A 134 -0.26 34.69 7.56
CA ASN A 134 0.62 35.04 8.68
C ASN A 134 0.86 33.82 9.57
N GLN A 135 -0.21 33.09 9.89
CA GLN A 135 -0.14 31.84 10.64
C GLN A 135 0.68 30.79 9.87
N ALA A 136 0.43 30.64 8.56
CA ALA A 136 1.19 29.71 7.72
C ALA A 136 2.69 30.04 7.71
N ARG A 137 3.06 31.32 7.56
CA ARG A 137 4.46 31.76 7.57
C ARG A 137 5.13 31.48 8.93
N SER A 138 4.43 31.72 10.03
CA SER A 138 4.92 31.42 11.38
C SER A 138 5.19 29.92 11.57
N LEU A 139 4.25 29.07 11.15
CA LEU A 139 4.38 27.61 11.21
C LEU A 139 5.55 27.10 10.34
N ILE A 140 5.69 27.62 9.11
CA ILE A 140 6.82 27.28 8.22
C ILE A 140 8.15 27.66 8.85
N ASN A 141 8.29 28.88 9.38
CA ASN A 141 9.52 29.33 10.01
C ASN A 141 9.89 28.44 11.21
N ARG A 142 8.91 28.08 12.05
CA ARG A 142 9.11 27.13 13.15
C ARG A 142 9.54 25.76 12.65
N GLY A 143 8.90 25.25 11.60
CA GLY A 143 9.28 23.98 10.96
C GLY A 143 10.71 24.00 10.44
N MET A 144 11.11 25.05 9.71
CA MET A 144 12.47 25.21 9.19
C MET A 144 13.52 25.30 10.30
N GLN A 145 13.19 25.91 11.45
CA GLN A 145 14.08 25.93 12.61
C GLN A 145 14.29 24.52 13.20
N ILE A 146 13.22 23.73 13.36
CA ILE A 146 13.32 22.35 13.86
C ILE A 146 14.15 21.49 12.90
N ILE A 147 13.94 21.63 11.58
CA ILE A 147 14.71 20.94 10.54
C ILE A 147 16.21 21.24 10.63
N GLY A 148 16.59 22.49 10.94
CA GLY A 148 17.98 22.88 11.12
C GLY A 148 18.65 22.34 12.40
N SER A 149 17.94 21.54 13.19
CA SER A 149 18.42 20.93 14.44
C SER A 149 18.33 19.39 14.37
N ASN A 150 17.71 18.74 15.35
CA ASN A 150 17.47 17.29 15.37
C ASN A 150 15.96 17.01 15.26
N PRO A 151 15.39 16.99 14.04
CA PRO A 151 13.94 16.95 13.84
C PRO A 151 13.34 15.60 14.24
N THR A 152 12.19 15.64 14.92
CA THR A 152 11.40 14.45 15.26
C THR A 152 10.02 14.47 14.59
N THR A 153 9.42 13.29 14.42
CA THR A 153 8.09 13.15 13.82
C THR A 153 7.05 13.85 14.69
N GLU A 154 7.17 13.73 16.02
CA GLU A 154 6.29 14.33 17.01
C GLU A 154 6.27 15.85 16.92
N GLU A 155 7.41 16.47 16.60
CA GLU A 155 7.52 17.92 16.46
C GLU A 155 7.02 18.43 15.10
N LEU A 156 7.36 17.74 14.02
CA LEU A 156 7.05 18.20 12.66
C LEU A 156 5.61 17.86 12.22
N HIS A 157 5.07 16.71 12.62
CA HIS A 157 3.74 16.25 12.21
C HIS A 157 2.61 17.27 12.51
N PRO A 158 2.47 17.82 13.73
CA PRO A 158 1.41 18.80 14.01
C PRO A 158 1.56 20.10 13.20
N ILE A 159 2.79 20.48 12.85
CA ILE A 159 3.04 21.65 12.00
C ILE A 159 2.52 21.39 10.58
N VAL A 160 2.89 20.26 9.97
CA VAL A 160 2.44 19.89 8.62
C VAL A 160 0.93 19.75 8.54
N VAL A 161 0.29 19.09 9.52
CA VAL A 161 -1.18 18.99 9.58
C VAL A 161 -1.85 20.36 9.65
N SER A 162 -1.28 21.28 10.42
CA SER A 162 -1.79 22.65 10.53
C SER A 162 -1.63 23.42 9.21
N LEU A 163 -0.49 23.25 8.52
CA LEU A 163 -0.24 23.85 7.21
C LEU A 163 -1.22 23.34 6.15
N ILE A 164 -1.47 22.02 6.08
CA ILE A 164 -2.45 21.42 5.15
C ILE A 164 -3.82 22.06 5.35
N ARG A 165 -4.26 22.24 6.60
CA ARG A 165 -5.57 22.87 6.91
C ARG A 165 -5.65 24.34 6.50
N LEU A 166 -4.52 25.04 6.46
CA LEU A 166 -4.43 26.45 6.08
C LEU A 166 -4.36 26.66 4.57
N VAL A 167 -4.04 25.64 3.77
CA VAL A 167 -4.19 25.72 2.31
C VAL A 167 -5.69 25.75 1.99
N SER A 168 -6.10 26.76 1.22
CA SER A 168 -7.46 26.83 0.70
C SER A 168 -7.59 25.80 -0.42
N GLU A 169 -8.55 24.88 -0.30
CA GLU A 169 -9.01 24.14 -1.47
C GLU A 169 -9.48 25.15 -2.51
N SER A 170 -9.06 24.98 -3.76
CA SER A 170 -9.60 25.72 -4.91
C SER A 170 -11.13 25.76 -4.81
N PRO A 171 -11.81 26.88 -5.16
CA PRO A 171 -13.26 26.88 -5.15
C PRO A 171 -13.76 25.70 -6.00
N LYS A 172 -14.63 24.86 -5.43
CA LYS A 172 -15.40 23.88 -6.18
C LYS A 172 -15.96 24.63 -7.41
N PRO A 173 -15.84 24.06 -8.64
CA PRO A 173 -16.51 24.65 -9.79
C PRO A 173 -17.98 24.89 -9.40
N PRO A 174 -18.60 26.00 -9.87
CA PRO A 174 -20.00 26.27 -9.58
C PRO A 174 -20.78 24.98 -9.82
N LYS A 175 -21.56 24.54 -8.83
CA LYS A 175 -22.61 23.57 -9.13
C LYS A 175 -23.45 24.26 -10.18
N ASP A 176 -23.37 23.79 -11.42
CA ASP A 176 -24.29 24.19 -12.47
C ASP A 176 -25.69 24.03 -11.88
N ASP A 177 -26.34 25.17 -11.68
CA ASP A 177 -27.68 25.24 -11.13
C ASP A 177 -28.57 24.49 -12.11
N ASP A 178 -29.08 23.38 -11.62
CA ASP A 178 -29.89 22.39 -12.31
C ASP A 178 -31.06 23.07 -13.02
N GLY A 179 -30.98 23.16 -14.35
CA GLY A 179 -32.02 22.64 -15.24
C GLY A 179 -33.44 23.19 -15.14
N SER A 180 -33.71 24.25 -14.37
CA SER A 180 -35.06 24.73 -14.12
C SER A 180 -35.38 26.00 -14.91
N ARG A 181 -35.19 25.93 -16.23
CA ARG A 181 -35.93 26.82 -17.15
C ARG A 181 -37.33 26.24 -17.39
N LEU A 182 -38.22 26.62 -16.48
CA LEU A 182 -39.56 27.12 -16.77
C LEU A 182 -40.43 26.24 -17.68
N ARG A 183 -41.24 25.39 -17.04
CA ARG A 183 -42.65 25.23 -17.46
C ARG A 183 -43.29 26.62 -17.47
N GLY A 184 -43.84 27.04 -18.61
CA GLY A 184 -44.48 28.35 -18.69
C GLY A 184 -45.15 28.65 -20.02
N LYS A 185 -46.26 27.95 -20.28
CA LYS A 185 -47.31 28.17 -21.29
C LYS A 185 -47.06 27.64 -22.70
#